data_AF-A0A7Y6M8T4-F1
#
_entry.id   AF-A0A7Y6M8T4-F1
#
_cell.length_a   1.000
_cell.length_b   1.000
_cell.length_c   1.000
_cell.angle_alpha   90.00
_cell.angle_beta   90.00
_cell.angle_gamma   90.00
#
_symmetry.space_group_name_H-M   'P 1'
#
loop_
_entity.id
_entity.type
_entity.pdbx_description
1 polymer ?
#
loop_
_entity_poly.entity_id
_entity_poly.type
_entity_poly.pdbx_seq_one_letter_code
_entity_poly.pdbx_strand_id
1 'polypeptide(L)'
;MTSDLRRHGETGSAVRAAELIVSSARLRELSECSALLRRTRLRAEEIVKEARELLAEAERQGDPDRILALSVQLDEARRAYRKVVTAYVTICRRIREERQEIDQARMTLVRLSLTD
;
A
#
# COMPACT_ATOMS: atom_id res chain seq x y z
N MET A 1 11.75 -21.08 44.03
CA MET A 1 11.99 -21.36 42.60
C MET A 1 10.85 -20.89 41.68
N THR A 2 9.72 -20.44 42.21
CA THR A 2 8.53 -19.96 41.46
C THR A 2 8.62 -18.51 40.95
N SER A 3 9.62 -17.73 41.38
CA SER A 3 9.73 -16.31 41.02
C SER A 3 10.31 -16.07 39.62
N ASP A 4 11.13 -16.98 39.10
CA ASP A 4 11.73 -16.84 37.76
C ASP A 4 10.75 -17.15 36.63
N LEU A 5 9.78 -18.05 36.85
CA LEU A 5 8.76 -18.39 35.86
C LEU A 5 7.79 -17.24 35.59
N ARG A 6 7.38 -16.50 36.63
CA ARG A 6 6.56 -15.28 36.47
C ARG A 6 7.30 -14.18 35.72
N ARG A 7 8.58 -13.97 36.02
CA ARG A 7 9.40 -12.93 35.36
C ARG A 7 9.60 -13.21 33.87
N HIS A 8 9.73 -14.48 33.47
CA HIS A 8 9.79 -14.88 32.06
C HIS A 8 8.44 -14.77 31.34
N GLY A 9 7.32 -15.09 32.02
CA GLY A 9 5.96 -14.91 31.50
C GLY A 9 5.59 -13.43 31.27
N GLU A 10 5.94 -12.55 32.21
CA GLU A 10 5.74 -11.11 32.10
C GLU A 10 6.61 -10.47 31.01
N THR A 11 7.87 -10.90 30.89
CA THR A 11 8.77 -10.42 29.83
C THR A 11 8.27 -10.86 28.44
N GLY A 12 7.81 -12.11 28.29
CA GLY A 12 7.20 -12.60 27.05
C GLY A 12 5.88 -11.89 26.72
N SER A 13 5.10 -11.50 27.72
CA SER A 13 3.88 -10.70 27.54
C SER A 13 4.19 -9.27 27.07
N ALA A 14 5.19 -8.61 27.67
CA ALA A 14 5.62 -7.26 27.30
C ALA A 14 6.19 -7.19 25.87
N VAL A 15 6.99 -8.19 25.47
CA VAL A 15 7.54 -8.28 24.11
C VAL A 15 6.41 -8.42 23.08
N ARG A 16 5.45 -9.32 23.31
CA ARG A 16 4.29 -9.49 22.40
C ARG A 16 3.42 -8.23 22.32
N ALA A 17 3.25 -7.51 23.42
CA ALA A 17 2.55 -6.24 23.42
C ALA A 17 3.30 -5.16 22.60
N ALA A 18 4.63 -5.10 22.72
CA ALA A 18 5.45 -4.21 21.91
C ALA A 18 5.38 -4.56 20.41
N GLU A 19 5.43 -5.84 20.05
CA GLU A 19 5.25 -6.31 18.67
C GLU A 19 3.90 -5.88 18.09
N LEU A 20 2.81 -6.02 18.86
CA LEU A 20 1.49 -5.54 18.44
C LEU A 20 1.44 -4.03 18.22
N ILE A 21 2.07 -3.24 19.09
CA ILE A 21 2.14 -1.78 18.94
C ILE A 21 2.88 -1.43 17.64
N VAL A 22 4.03 -2.06 17.41
CA VAL A 22 4.84 -1.83 16.20
C VAL A 22 4.08 -2.22 14.93
N SER A 23 3.48 -3.40 14.88
CA SER A 23 2.68 -3.84 13.72
C SER A 23 1.46 -2.94 13.50
N SER A 24 0.80 -2.48 14.57
CA SER A 24 -0.33 -1.54 14.45
C SER A 24 0.10 -0.19 13.88
N ALA A 25 1.26 0.32 14.30
CA ALA A 25 1.84 1.54 13.74
C ALA A 25 2.19 1.36 12.26
N ARG A 26 2.84 0.25 11.89
CA ARG A 26 3.15 -0.08 10.49
C ARG A 26 1.89 -0.19 9.63
N LEU A 27 0.83 -0.84 10.13
CA LEU A 27 -0.43 -0.95 9.42
C LEU A 27 -1.07 0.42 9.15
N ARG A 28 -0.96 1.35 10.11
CA ARG A 28 -1.41 2.74 9.93
C ARG A 28 -0.63 3.43 8.82
N GLU A 29 0.70 3.38 8.85
CA GLU A 29 1.57 3.98 7.82
C GLU A 29 1.28 3.42 6.43
N LEU A 30 1.13 2.09 6.32
CA LEU A 30 0.75 1.44 5.07
C LEU A 30 -0.62 1.93 4.56
N SER A 31 -1.59 2.10 5.47
CA SER A 31 -2.92 2.60 5.12
C SER A 31 -2.87 4.04 4.63
N GLU A 32 -2.10 4.91 5.27
CA GLU A 32 -1.88 6.30 4.83
C GLU A 32 -1.19 6.35 3.46
N CYS A 33 -0.16 5.51 3.25
CA CYS A 33 0.50 5.35 1.96
C CYS A 33 -0.48 4.88 0.87
N SER A 34 -1.35 3.91 1.17
CA SER A 34 -2.35 3.43 0.22
C SER A 34 -3.35 4.52 -0.19
N ALA A 35 -3.75 5.38 0.75
CA ALA A 35 -4.65 6.49 0.47
C ALA A 35 -4.00 7.52 -0.44
N LEU A 36 -2.71 7.82 -0.23
CA LEU A 36 -1.92 8.67 -1.13
C LEU A 36 -1.82 8.05 -2.53
N LEU A 37 -1.40 6.78 -2.62
CA LEU A 37 -1.29 6.06 -3.88
C LEU A 37 -2.62 5.97 -4.64
N ARG A 38 -3.75 5.83 -3.93
CA ARG A 38 -5.09 5.87 -4.54
C ARG A 38 -5.36 7.21 -5.22
N ARG A 39 -5.03 8.34 -4.56
CA ARG A 39 -5.19 9.68 -5.14
C ARG A 39 -4.23 9.87 -6.32
N THR A 40 -2.97 9.48 -6.18
CA THR A 40 -1.98 9.55 -7.26
C THR A 40 -2.40 8.70 -8.45
N ARG A 41 -3.00 7.53 -8.23
CA ARG A 41 -3.52 6.66 -9.29
C ARG A 41 -4.61 7.36 -10.09
N LEU A 42 -5.58 7.97 -9.40
CA LEU A 42 -6.65 8.73 -10.05
C LEU A 42 -6.08 9.89 -10.89
N ARG A 43 -5.13 10.65 -10.33
CA ARG A 43 -4.50 11.75 -11.09
C ARG A 43 -3.72 11.26 -12.30
N ALA A 44 -2.98 10.15 -12.17
CA ALA A 44 -2.24 9.57 -13.30
C ALA A 44 -3.19 8.99 -14.38
N GLU A 45 -4.35 8.47 -13.98
CA GLU A 45 -5.41 8.03 -14.90
C GLU A 45 -5.98 9.19 -15.70
N GLU A 46 -6.24 10.33 -15.05
CA GLU A 46 -6.67 11.58 -15.70
C GLU A 46 -5.64 12.05 -16.72
N ILE A 47 -4.35 12.09 -16.37
CA ILE A 47 -3.28 12.51 -17.30
C ILE A 47 -3.24 11.61 -18.54
N VAL A 48 -3.39 10.29 -18.37
CA VAL A 48 -3.46 9.35 -19.51
C VAL A 48 -4.68 9.63 -20.38
N LYS A 49 -5.82 9.98 -19.77
CA LYS A 49 -7.03 10.35 -20.51
C LYS A 49 -6.84 11.64 -21.29
N GLU A 50 -6.34 12.70 -20.64
CA GLU A 50 -6.02 13.99 -21.27
C GLU A 50 -5.05 13.82 -22.45
N ALA A 51 -3.98 13.04 -22.28
CA ALA A 51 -3.02 12.77 -23.35
C ALA A 51 -3.64 12.02 -24.55
N ARG A 52 -4.59 11.11 -24.31
CA ARG A 52 -5.35 10.44 -25.39
C ARG A 52 -6.23 11.41 -26.15
N GLU A 53 -6.91 12.30 -25.44
CA GLU A 53 -7.80 13.30 -26.05
C GLU A 53 -7.00 14.27 -26.94
N LEU A 54 -5.84 14.74 -26.45
CA LEU A 54 -4.94 15.59 -27.22
C LEU A 54 -4.39 14.89 -28.47
N LEU A 55 -3.99 13.62 -28.35
CA LEU A 55 -3.51 12.84 -29.50
C LEU A 55 -4.61 12.68 -30.55
N ALA A 56 -5.82 12.31 -30.14
CA ALA A 56 -6.95 12.17 -31.05
C ALA A 56 -7.31 13.49 -31.76
N GLU A 57 -7.12 14.64 -31.09
CA GLU A 57 -7.29 15.94 -31.72
C GLU A 57 -6.20 16.22 -32.78
N ALA A 58 -4.94 15.92 -32.47
CA ALA A 58 -3.85 16.08 -33.44
C ALA A 58 -4.03 15.15 -34.66
N GLU A 59 -4.51 13.93 -34.45
CA GLU A 59 -4.88 12.99 -35.53
C GLU A 59 -5.97 13.55 -36.43
N ARG A 60 -7.01 14.18 -35.86
CA ARG A 60 -8.07 14.86 -36.64
C ARG A 60 -7.55 16.06 -37.43
N GLN A 61 -6.61 16.81 -36.87
CA GLN A 61 -6.03 18.00 -37.50
C GLN A 61 -4.98 17.64 -38.57
N GLY A 62 -4.50 16.39 -38.60
CA GLY A 62 -3.53 15.92 -39.59
C GLY A 62 -2.13 16.51 -39.39
N ASP A 63 -1.75 16.80 -38.14
CA ASP A 63 -0.44 17.37 -37.78
C ASP A 63 0.54 16.24 -37.39
N PRO A 64 1.38 15.75 -38.31
CA PRO A 64 2.21 14.56 -38.08
C PRO A 64 3.25 14.75 -36.98
N ASP A 65 3.84 15.94 -36.87
CA ASP A 65 4.87 16.24 -35.88
C ASP A 65 4.25 16.26 -34.47
N ARG A 66 3.07 16.86 -34.34
CA ARG A 66 2.32 16.88 -33.08
C ARG A 66 1.80 15.50 -32.70
N ILE A 67 1.34 14.70 -33.67
CA ILE A 67 0.95 13.29 -33.44
C ILE A 67 2.12 12.48 -32.87
N LEU A 68 3.31 12.62 -33.45
CA LEU A 68 4.51 11.92 -32.98
C LEU A 68 4.86 12.32 -31.54
N ALA A 69 4.90 13.62 -31.26
CA ALA A 69 5.21 14.13 -29.93
C ALA A 69 4.20 13.68 -28.86
N LEU A 70 2.90 13.77 -29.16
CA LEU A 70 1.83 13.36 -28.23
C LEU A 70 1.78 11.85 -28.02
N SER A 71 2.16 11.05 -29.03
CA SER A 71 2.27 9.60 -28.89
C SER A 71 3.33 9.20 -27.86
N VAL A 72 4.50 9.87 -27.89
CA VAL A 72 5.56 9.65 -26.89
C VAL A 72 5.08 10.04 -25.49
N GLN A 73 4.45 11.21 -25.35
CA GLN A 73 3.93 11.66 -24.05
C GLN A 73 2.85 10.71 -23.49
N LEU A 74 1.97 10.20 -24.35
CA LEU A 74 0.96 9.23 -23.95
C LEU A 74 1.60 7.93 -23.45
N ASP A 75 2.65 7.45 -24.10
CA ASP A 75 3.37 6.26 -23.66
C ASP A 75 4.10 6.48 -22.34
N GLU A 76 4.69 7.65 -22.12
CA GLU A 76 5.28 8.03 -20.83
C GLU A 76 4.23 8.09 -19.73
N ALA A 77 3.09 8.73 -19.97
CA ALA A 77 1.97 8.80 -19.05
C ALA A 77 1.46 7.40 -18.68
N ARG A 78 1.34 6.49 -19.66
CA ARG A 78 0.95 5.08 -19.44
C ARG A 78 1.98 4.34 -18.59
N ARG A 79 3.28 4.54 -18.81
CA ARG A 79 4.33 3.93 -18.00
C ARG A 79 4.27 4.44 -16.55
N ALA A 80 4.09 5.74 -16.35
CA ALA A 80 3.94 6.33 -15.02
C ALA A 80 2.70 5.79 -14.31
N TYR A 81 1.55 5.75 -14.98
CA TYR A 81 0.31 5.18 -14.44
C TYR A 81 0.50 3.72 -14.00
N ARG A 82 1.13 2.88 -14.83
CA ARG A 82 1.43 1.48 -14.48
C ARG A 82 2.28 1.37 -13.22
N LYS A 83 3.33 2.19 -13.06
CA LYS A 83 4.17 2.20 -11.85
C LYS A 83 3.32 2.49 -10.59
N VAL A 84 2.44 3.48 -10.66
CA VAL A 84 1.55 3.84 -9.54
C VAL A 84 0.57 2.72 -9.22
N VAL A 85 -0.04 2.10 -10.22
CA VAL A 85 -0.96 0.95 -10.04
C VAL A 85 -0.24 -0.23 -9.39
N THR A 86 0.95 -0.59 -9.88
CA THR A 86 1.75 -1.68 -9.31
C THR A 86 2.10 -1.40 -7.84
N ALA A 87 2.54 -0.18 -7.53
CA ALA A 87 2.81 0.23 -6.15
C ALA A 87 1.55 0.14 -5.26
N TYR A 88 0.42 0.66 -5.74
CA TYR A 88 -0.86 0.64 -5.01
C TYR A 88 -1.32 -0.79 -4.70
N VAL A 89 -1.27 -1.70 -5.68
CA VAL A 89 -1.65 -3.10 -5.47
C VAL A 89 -0.71 -3.79 -4.49
N THR A 90 0.59 -3.49 -4.57
CA THR A 90 1.60 -4.06 -3.66
C THR A 90 1.35 -3.63 -2.22
N ILE A 91 1.10 -2.34 -1.98
CA ILE A 91 0.76 -1.83 -0.65
C ILE A 91 -0.56 -2.41 -0.14
N CYS A 92 -1.60 -2.50 -0.99
CA CYS A 92 -2.86 -3.12 -0.60
C CYS A 92 -2.70 -4.61 -0.22
N ARG A 93 -1.78 -5.33 -0.86
CA ARG A 93 -1.44 -6.70 -0.46
C ARG A 93 -0.75 -6.71 0.91
N ARG A 94 0.26 -5.85 1.10
CA ARG A 94 0.99 -5.76 2.38
C ARG A 94 0.07 -5.38 3.56
N ILE A 95 -0.89 -4.49 3.35
CA ILE A 95 -1.91 -4.14 4.35
C ILE A 95 -2.71 -5.38 4.78
N ARG A 96 -3.10 -6.24 3.83
CA ARG A 96 -3.85 -7.47 4.13
C ARG A 96 -3.00 -8.46 4.93
N GLU A 97 -1.75 -8.65 4.53
CA GLU A 97 -0.78 -9.50 5.25
C GLU A 97 -0.59 -8.99 6.69
N GLU A 98 -0.31 -7.69 6.87
CA GLU A 98 -0.08 -7.12 8.21
C GLU A 98 -1.33 -7.20 9.10
N ARG A 99 -2.53 -7.01 8.53
CA ARG A 99 -3.80 -7.22 9.27
C ARG A 99 -3.93 -8.66 9.76
N GLN A 100 -3.66 -9.62 8.89
CA GLN A 100 -3.72 -11.04 9.24
C GLN A 100 -2.72 -11.40 10.34
N GLU A 101 -1.48 -10.90 10.25
CA GLU A 101 -0.45 -11.09 11.27
C GLU A 101 -0.90 -10.51 12.63
N ILE A 102 -1.48 -9.31 12.65
CA ILE A 102 -2.01 -8.68 13.87
C ILE A 102 -3.16 -9.51 14.46
N ASP A 103 -4.10 -9.96 13.64
CA ASP A 103 -5.25 -10.75 14.11
C ASP A 103 -4.79 -12.08 14.72
N GLN A 104 -3.81 -12.74 14.11
CA GLN A 104 -3.20 -13.97 14.65
C GLN A 104 -2.47 -13.72 15.99
N ALA A 105 -1.71 -12.63 16.09
CA ALA A 105 -1.02 -12.25 17.32
C ALA A 105 -2.02 -11.96 18.46
N ARG A 106 -3.12 -11.27 18.16
CA ARG A 106 -4.21 -11.00 19.12
C ARG A 106 -4.89 -12.28 19.59
N MET A 107 -5.22 -13.19 18.69
CA MET A 107 -5.82 -14.49 19.06
C MET A 107 -4.89 -15.29 19.99
N THR A 108 -3.58 -15.26 19.71
CA THR A 108 -2.57 -15.96 20.53
C THR A 108 -2.50 -15.35 21.93
N LEU A 109 -2.50 -14.03 22.06
CA LEU A 109 -2.53 -13.36 23.35
C LEU A 109 -3.80 -13.66 24.16
N VAL A 110 -4.97 -13.63 23.52
CA VAL A 110 -6.25 -13.98 24.17
C VAL A 110 -6.23 -15.42 24.67
N ARG A 111 -5.74 -16.38 23.88
CA ARG A 111 -5.63 -17.78 24.31
C ARG A 111 -4.72 -17.94 25.53
N LEU A 112 -3.56 -17.28 25.53
CA LEU A 112 -2.61 -17.35 26.65
C LEU A 112 -3.20 -16.72 27.93
N SER A 113 -3.98 -15.64 27.81
CA SER A 113 -4.65 -15.00 28.95
C SER A 113 -5.83 -15.79 29.55
N LEU A 114 -6.31 -16.83 28.87
CA LEU A 114 -7.39 -17.72 29.35
C LEU A 114 -6.86 -19.01 30.01
N THR A 115 -5.55 -19.23 29.93
CA THR A 115 -4.86 -20.42 30.48
C THR A 115 -4.04 -20.13 31.73
N ASP A 116 -3.91 -18.86 32.13
CA ASP A 116 -3.32 -18.39 33.40
C ASP A 116 -4.43 -18.04 34.41
#